data_AF-A0A2V7Q4K7-F1
#
_entry.id   AF-A0A2V7Q4K7-F1
#
_cell.length_a   1.000
_cell.length_b   1.000
_cell.length_c   1.000
_cell.angle_alpha   90.00
_cell.angle_beta   90.00
_cell.angle_gamma   90.00
#
_symmetry.space_group_name_H-M   'P 1'
#
loop_
_entity.id
_entity.type
_entity.pdbx_description
1 polymer ?
#
loop_
_entity_poly.entity_id
_entity_poly.type
_entity_poly.pdbx_seq_one_letter_code
_entity_poly.pdbx_strand_id
1 'polypeptide(L)'
;HVSPEWPAGYWPPSDAPPDAAAWEKSVAQVKRDVQTMQRLVRDPGTDLFARIPHGTGQTVLREALVLADHNSYHLGQLVVLRRLLGAWKAD
;
A
#
# COMPACT_ATOMS: atom_id res chain seq x y z
N HIS A 1 -19.16 1.36 2.62
CA HIS A 1 -17.93 1.35 3.41
C HIS A 1 -17.84 2.70 4.12
N VAL A 2 -17.51 2.73 5.41
CA VAL A 2 -17.25 3.97 6.14
C VAL A 2 -15.76 3.99 6.43
N SER A 3 -15.05 4.94 5.83
CA SER A 3 -13.62 5.12 6.03
C SER A 3 -13.35 5.74 7.41
N PRO A 4 -12.26 5.35 8.10
CA PRO A 4 -11.79 6.06 9.30
C PRO A 4 -11.55 7.55 9.04
N GLU A 5 -11.58 8.35 10.12
CA GLU A 5 -11.23 9.77 10.05
C GLU A 5 -9.80 9.94 9.54
N TRP A 6 -9.63 10.74 8.50
CA TRP A 6 -8.32 11.00 7.92
C TRP A 6 -7.60 12.15 8.66
N PRO A 7 -6.29 12.03 8.99
CA PRO A 7 -5.44 10.83 8.88
C PRO A 7 -5.46 9.97 10.16
N ALA A 8 -6.01 10.48 11.26
CA ALA A 8 -5.83 9.91 12.60
C ALA A 8 -6.25 8.44 12.70
N GLY A 9 -7.36 8.04 12.06
CA GLY A 9 -7.87 6.68 12.08
C GLY A 9 -7.05 5.65 11.30
N TYR A 10 -6.03 6.10 10.56
CA TYR A 10 -5.11 5.23 9.80
C TYR A 10 -3.74 5.10 10.47
N TRP A 11 -3.44 5.91 11.48
CA TRP A 11 -2.17 5.82 12.17
C TRP A 11 -2.17 4.74 13.26
N PRO A 12 -1.07 3.96 13.39
CA PRO A 12 -0.91 3.09 14.53
C PRO A 12 -0.80 3.93 15.82
N PRO A 13 -1.29 3.42 16.96
CA PRO A 13 -1.24 4.14 18.24
C PRO A 13 0.17 4.19 18.86
N SER A 14 1.12 3.42 18.32
CA SER A 14 2.51 3.36 18.80
C SER A 14 3.50 3.40 17.64
N ASP A 15 4.70 3.92 17.91
CA ASP A 15 5.77 4.09 16.91
C ASP A 15 6.37 2.77 16.40
N ALA A 16 6.24 1.69 17.18
CA ALA A 16 6.74 0.37 16.86
C ALA A 16 5.63 -0.69 16.93
N PRO A 17 5.71 -1.76 16.11
CA PRO A 17 4.85 -2.93 16.27
C PRO A 17 5.09 -3.56 17.65
N PRO A 18 4.06 -4.16 18.28
CA PRO A 18 4.16 -4.70 19.63
C PRO A 18 5.12 -5.89 19.75
N ASP A 19 5.32 -6.63 18.66
CA ASP A 19 6.23 -7.78 18.59
C ASP A 19 6.66 -8.08 17.14
N ALA A 20 7.56 -9.05 16.98
CA ALA A 20 8.04 -9.51 15.68
C ALA A 20 6.95 -10.16 14.82
N ALA A 21 5.95 -10.80 15.43
CA ALA A 21 4.86 -11.43 14.68
C ALA A 21 3.93 -10.38 14.03
N ALA A 22 3.67 -9.27 14.72
CA ALA A 22 2.93 -8.13 14.20
C ALA A 22 3.67 -7.44 13.04
N TRP A 23 5.00 -7.39 13.10
CA TRP A 23 5.83 -6.95 11.99
C TRP A 23 5.69 -7.86 10.77
N GLU A 24 5.92 -9.17 10.94
CA GLU A 24 5.81 -10.14 9.83
C GLU A 24 4.39 -10.17 9.22
N LYS A 25 3.36 -10.02 10.06
CA LYS A 25 1.97 -9.89 9.60
C LYS A 25 1.79 -8.69 8.69
N SER A 26 2.36 -7.53 9.04
CA SER A 26 2.30 -6.31 8.23
C SER A 26 3.00 -6.50 6.88
N VAL A 27 4.21 -7.07 6.88
CA VAL A 27 4.95 -7.38 5.64
C VAL A 27 4.16 -8.34 4.74
N ALA A 28 3.58 -9.40 5.33
CA ALA A 28 2.77 -10.35 4.59
C ALA A 28 1.47 -9.72 4.04
N GLN A 29 0.87 -8.79 4.77
CA GLN A 29 -0.32 -8.05 4.34
C GLN A 29 -0.03 -7.19 3.11
N VAL A 30 1.04 -6.39 3.13
CA VAL A 30 1.45 -5.56 1.98
C VAL A 30 1.65 -6.43 0.73
N LYS A 31 2.34 -7.57 0.86
CA LYS A 31 2.56 -8.49 -0.27
C LYS A 31 1.23 -9.05 -0.81
N ARG A 32 0.31 -9.46 0.06
CA ARG A 32 -1.01 -9.95 -0.34
C ARG A 32 -1.82 -8.87 -1.05
N ASP A 33 -1.81 -7.64 -0.56
CA ASP A 33 -2.61 -6.55 -1.12
C ASP A 33 -2.10 -6.11 -2.50
N VAL A 34 -0.77 -6.09 -2.69
CA VAL A 34 -0.17 -5.90 -4.02
C VAL A 34 -0.64 -6.99 -4.99
N GLN A 35 -0.64 -8.26 -4.57
CA GLN A 35 -1.15 -9.35 -5.41
C GLN A 35 -2.65 -9.23 -5.69
N THR A 36 -3.44 -8.75 -4.71
CA THR A 36 -4.87 -8.50 -4.90
C THR A 36 -5.11 -7.43 -5.94
N MET A 37 -4.39 -6.30 -5.89
CA MET A 37 -4.49 -5.26 -6.92
C MET A 37 -4.06 -5.77 -8.30
N GLN A 38 -2.98 -6.56 -8.37
CA GLN A 38 -2.55 -7.20 -9.62
C GLN A 38 -3.61 -8.13 -10.21
N ARG A 39 -4.30 -8.92 -9.38
CA ARG A 39 -5.41 -9.76 -9.82
C ARG A 39 -6.57 -8.93 -10.35
N LEU A 40 -6.95 -7.86 -9.62
CA LEU A 40 -8.03 -6.96 -10.02
C LEU A 40 -7.76 -6.32 -11.38
N VAL A 41 -6.53 -5.85 -11.61
CA VAL A 41 -6.15 -5.22 -12.89
C VAL A 41 -6.09 -6.23 -14.05
N ARG A 42 -5.77 -7.49 -13.78
CA ARG A 42 -5.64 -8.55 -14.79
C ARG A 42 -6.94 -9.28 -15.11
N ASP A 43 -7.96 -9.12 -14.28
CA ASP A 43 -9.25 -9.78 -14.47
C ASP A 43 -9.99 -9.16 -15.66
N PRO A 44 -10.26 -9.92 -16.75
CA PRO A 44 -11.01 -9.42 -17.89
C PRO A 44 -12.45 -8.99 -17.55
N GLY A 45 -13.00 -9.46 -16.43
CA GLY A 45 -14.31 -9.05 -15.91
C GLY A 45 -14.30 -7.68 -15.22
N THR A 46 -13.12 -7.10 -14.96
CA THR A 46 -13.01 -5.78 -14.33
C THR A 46 -12.96 -4.69 -15.39
N ASP A 47 -14.00 -3.86 -15.46
CA ASP A 47 -13.95 -2.61 -16.23
C ASP A 47 -13.04 -1.60 -15.50
N LEU A 48 -11.82 -1.44 -16.02
CA LEU A 48 -10.82 -0.54 -15.44
C LEU A 48 -11.25 0.93 -15.43
N PHE A 49 -12.18 1.32 -16.30
CA PHE A 49 -12.66 2.70 -16.44
C PHE A 49 -13.99 2.93 -15.70
N ALA A 50 -14.63 1.88 -15.20
CA ALA A 50 -15.83 2.01 -14.38
C ALA A 50 -15.52 2.78 -13.10
N ARG A 51 -16.44 3.67 -12.72
CA ARG A 51 -16.39 4.36 -11.44
C ARG A 51 -16.70 3.41 -10.32
N ILE A 52 -15.93 3.48 -9.24
CA ILE A 52 -16.17 2.71 -8.02
C ILE A 52 -17.47 3.21 -7.38
N PRO A 53 -18.50 2.35 -7.16
CA PRO A 53 -19.84 2.81 -6.77
C PRO A 53 -19.92 3.62 -5.47
N HIS A 54 -18.97 3.40 -4.55
CA HIS A 54 -18.89 4.09 -3.26
C HIS A 54 -17.76 5.12 -3.20
N GLY A 55 -17.15 5.44 -4.33
CA GLY A 55 -16.14 6.50 -4.44
C GLY A 55 -16.75 7.87 -4.74
N THR A 56 -15.90 8.87 -4.88
CA THR A 56 -16.24 10.24 -5.31
C THR A 56 -15.92 10.51 -6.78
N GLY A 57 -15.64 9.46 -7.56
CA GLY A 57 -15.35 9.54 -9.00
C GLY A 57 -14.15 8.73 -9.46
N GLN A 58 -13.49 8.00 -8.55
CA GLN A 58 -12.34 7.14 -8.84
C GLN A 58 -12.73 5.97 -9.74
N THR A 59 -11.82 5.57 -10.62
CA THR A 59 -11.90 4.34 -11.41
C THR A 59 -10.90 3.32 -10.90
N VAL A 60 -11.07 2.05 -11.23
CA VAL A 60 -10.11 1.00 -10.84
C VAL A 60 -8.71 1.29 -11.40
N LEU A 61 -8.61 1.78 -12.65
CA LEU A 61 -7.34 2.19 -13.25
C LEU A 61 -6.67 3.30 -12.45
N ARG A 62 -7.42 4.33 -12.04
CA ARG A 62 -6.90 5.44 -11.25
C ARG A 62 -6.31 4.92 -9.94
N GLU A 63 -7.04 4.07 -9.22
CA GLU A 63 -6.57 3.55 -7.93
C GLU A 63 -5.36 2.62 -8.08
N ALA A 64 -5.26 1.86 -9.16
CA ALA A 64 -4.08 1.06 -9.45
C ALA A 64 -2.83 1.94 -9.67
N LEU A 65 -2.97 3.06 -10.38
CA LEU A 65 -1.89 4.02 -10.59
C LEU A 65 -1.50 4.73 -9.30
N VAL A 66 -2.48 5.17 -8.50
CA VAL A 66 -2.24 5.79 -7.18
C VAL A 66 -1.46 4.82 -6.27
N LEU A 67 -1.86 3.55 -6.22
CA LEU A 67 -1.18 2.54 -5.43
C LEU A 67 0.26 2.31 -5.90
N ALA A 68 0.49 2.25 -7.22
CA ALA A 68 1.83 2.08 -7.78
C ALA A 68 2.76 3.26 -7.47
N ASP A 69 2.25 4.49 -7.63
CA ASP A 69 3.00 5.72 -7.34
C ASP A 69 3.33 5.84 -5.84
N HIS A 70 2.34 5.66 -4.98
CA HIS A 70 2.50 5.73 -3.52
C HIS A 70 3.49 4.68 -2.98
N ASN A 71 3.41 3.45 -3.49
CA ASN A 71 4.37 2.40 -3.13
C ASN A 71 5.79 2.72 -3.61
N SER A 72 5.94 3.33 -4.79
CA SER A 72 7.25 3.73 -5.31
C SER A 72 7.88 4.85 -4.46
N TYR A 73 7.07 5.82 -4.04
CA TYR A 73 7.49 6.89 -3.13
C TYR A 73 8.02 6.33 -1.80
N HIS A 74 7.24 5.48 -1.13
CA HIS A 74 7.65 4.89 0.15
C HIS A 74 8.80 3.88 0.02
N LEU A 75 8.88 3.15 -1.08
CA LEU A 75 10.03 2.29 -1.36
C LEU A 75 11.32 3.13 -1.44
N GLY A 76 11.27 4.30 -2.08
CA GLY A 76 12.39 5.25 -2.09
C GLY A 76 12.81 5.67 -0.68
N GLN A 77 11.85 6.02 0.19
CA GLN A 77 12.14 6.37 1.59
C GLN A 77 12.79 5.21 2.36
N LEU A 78 12.31 3.98 2.18
CA LEU A 78 12.91 2.78 2.79
C LEU A 78 14.35 2.55 2.33
N VAL A 79 14.64 2.75 1.03
CA VAL A 79 16.01 2.66 0.51
C VAL A 79 16.91 3.72 1.13
N VAL A 80 16.44 4.97 1.25
CA VAL A 80 17.19 6.05 1.91
C VAL A 80 17.50 5.70 3.36
N LEU A 81 16.51 5.24 4.14
CA LEU A 81 16.73 4.82 5.52
C LEU A 81 17.75 3.69 5.63
N ARG A 82 17.65 2.67 4.77
CA ARG A 82 18.61 1.57 4.74
C ARG A 82 20.03 2.05 4.45
N ARG A 83 20.21 3.03 3.56
CA ARG A 83 21.52 3.64 3.28
C ARG A 83 22.07 4.39 4.50
N LEU A 84 21.25 5.23 5.12
CA LEU A 84 21.63 6.01 6.31
C LEU A 84 22.00 5.11 7.50
N LEU A 85 21.34 3.96 7.63
CA LEU A 85 21.61 2.98 8.69
C LEU A 85 22.74 1.98 8.36
N GLY A 86 23.42 2.11 7.21
CA GLY A 86 24.44 1.15 6.77
C GLY A 86 23.90 -0.26 6.46
N ALA A 87 22.58 -0.41 6.32
CA ALA A 87 21.86 -1.66 6.05
C ALA A 87 21.55 -1.86 4.55
N TRP A 88 22.12 -1.00 3.69
CA TRP A 88 22.10 -1.16 2.24
C TRP A 88 23.38 -1.85 1.80
N LYS A 89 23.24 -3.00 1.12
CA LYS A 89 24.41 -3.63 0.49
C LYS A 89 24.87 -2.72 -0.64
N ALA A 90 26.10 -2.23 -0.56
CA ALA A 90 26.77 -1.73 -1.75
C ALA A 90 27.02 -2.92 -2.67
N ASP A 91 26.79 -2.73 -3.97
CA ASP A 91 27.32 -3.65 -4.98
C ASP A 91 28.86 -3.61 -4.95
#